data_AF-A0A7V9BH83-F1
#
_entry.id   AF-A0A7V9BH83-F1
#
_cell.length_a   1.000
_cell.length_b   1.000
_cell.length_c   1.000
_cell.angle_alpha   90.00
_cell.angle_beta   90.00
_cell.angle_gamma   90.00
#
_symmetry.space_group_name_H-M   'P 1'
#
loop_
_entity.id
_entity.type
_entity.pdbx_description
1 polymer ?
#
loop_
_entity_poly.entity_id
_entity_poly.type
_entity_poly.pdbx_seq_one_letter_code
_entity_poly.pdbx_strand_id
1 'polypeptide(L)'
;MVLWLFAGMMGAMAVYWVVYTVALGATTFAVSEIYVGRTVTIPYVYGRMRGRVGALVLLLLLIALRLGALCLLGAMAIGLSMGLGRLGGIAGPIVAVLATLLIGLALVGVVMLMMLRYGVAVPALVLEGLSPGRAIQRSVDLTRGRLGRVFLLVLCSTLVTYAALMLFQGPFIGLALYVGFETAQGSWLNIIGAVSGTIGATLTTPFMIIGLALIYYDARIREEGFDLELTLAALDGADPARV
;
A
#
# COMPACT_ATOMS: atom_id res chain seq x y z
N MET A 1 -0.35 6.06 -34.41
CA MET A 1 -1.45 5.66 -33.51
C MET A 1 -0.95 5.04 -32.20
N VAL A 2 -0.09 4.01 -32.25
CA VAL A 2 0.42 3.31 -31.05
C VAL A 2 1.15 4.21 -30.04
N LEU A 3 2.02 5.13 -30.50
CA LEU A 3 2.75 6.06 -29.62
C LEU A 3 1.81 6.99 -28.82
N TRP A 4 0.73 7.46 -29.45
CA TRP A 4 -0.26 8.34 -28.81
C TRP A 4 -1.11 7.60 -27.79
N LEU A 5 -1.49 6.36 -28.07
CA LEU A 5 -2.17 5.49 -27.11
C LEU A 5 -1.28 5.20 -25.90
N PHE A 6 0.01 4.93 -26.14
CA PHE A 6 0.97 4.68 -25.06
C PHE A 6 1.20 5.92 -24.19
N ALA A 7 1.38 7.10 -24.80
CA ALA A 7 1.50 8.36 -24.08
C ALA A 7 0.24 8.68 -23.25
N GLY A 8 -0.95 8.45 -23.81
CA GLY A 8 -2.23 8.60 -23.11
C GLY A 8 -2.34 7.66 -21.91
N MET A 9 -1.95 6.39 -22.06
CA MET A 9 -2.01 5.39 -20.99
C MET A 9 -1.03 5.71 -19.86
N MET A 10 0.18 6.16 -20.18
CA MET A 10 1.17 6.63 -19.19
C MET A 10 0.66 7.85 -18.42
N GLY A 11 0.04 8.81 -19.11
CA GLY A 11 -0.59 9.97 -18.50
C GLY A 11 -1.72 9.58 -17.53
N ALA A 12 -2.62 8.71 -17.97
CA ALA A 12 -3.71 8.21 -17.12
C ALA A 12 -3.19 7.47 -15.88
N MET A 13 -2.13 6.67 -16.03
CA MET A 13 -1.51 5.94 -14.92
C MET A 13 -0.85 6.89 -13.91
N ALA A 14 -0.18 7.94 -14.37
CA ALA A 14 0.40 8.97 -13.51
C ALA A 14 -0.68 9.73 -12.73
N VAL A 15 -1.77 10.12 -13.41
CA VAL A 15 -2.92 10.78 -12.77
C VAL A 15 -3.55 9.87 -11.73
N TYR A 16 -3.79 8.60 -12.06
CA TYR A 16 -4.31 7.60 -11.13
C TYR A 16 -3.43 7.48 -9.88
N TRP A 17 -2.11 7.43 -10.06
CA TRP A 17 -1.16 7.32 -8.95
C TRP A 17 -1.19 8.51 -8.01
N VAL A 18 -1.27 9.73 -8.55
CA VAL A 18 -1.37 10.95 -7.76
C VAL A 18 -2.71 11.01 -7.03
N VAL A 19 -3.82 10.73 -7.72
CA VAL A 19 -5.16 10.71 -7.12
C VAL A 19 -5.23 9.68 -6.00
N TYR A 20 -4.70 8.47 -6.23
CA TYR A 20 -4.66 7.41 -5.23
C TYR A 20 -3.83 7.82 -4.00
N THR A 21 -2.68 8.45 -4.20
CA THR A 21 -1.83 8.95 -3.09
C THR A 21 -2.55 10.00 -2.24
N VAL A 22 -3.23 10.94 -2.89
CA VAL A 22 -4.00 11.97 -2.19
C VAL A 22 -5.17 11.36 -1.43
N ALA A 23 -5.90 10.44 -2.06
CA ALA A 23 -7.00 9.71 -1.42
C ALA A 23 -6.51 8.94 -0.19
N LEU A 24 -5.38 8.22 -0.30
CA LEU A 24 -4.80 7.43 0.78
C LEU A 24 -4.47 8.29 2.01
N GLY A 25 -3.77 9.41 1.81
CA GLY A 25 -3.44 10.30 2.92
C GLY A 25 -4.66 11.08 3.44
N ALA A 26 -5.64 11.41 2.59
CA ALA A 26 -6.90 12.03 3.01
C ALA A 26 -7.73 11.08 3.89
N THR A 27 -7.84 9.81 3.52
CA THR A 27 -8.50 8.79 4.37
C THR A 27 -7.76 8.62 5.69
N THR A 28 -6.43 8.60 5.68
CA THR A 28 -5.63 8.50 6.91
C THR A 28 -5.89 9.68 7.86
N PHE A 29 -5.90 10.91 7.31
CA PHE A 29 -6.20 12.12 8.08
C PHE A 29 -7.65 12.12 8.61
N ALA A 30 -8.62 11.74 7.77
CA ALA A 30 -10.01 11.67 8.16
C ALA A 30 -10.23 10.67 9.31
N VAL A 31 -9.59 9.50 9.27
CA VAL A 31 -9.69 8.50 10.33
C VAL A 31 -9.10 9.00 11.64
N SER A 32 -7.97 9.72 11.58
CA SER A 32 -7.38 10.38 12.74
C SER A 32 -8.34 11.37 13.39
N GLU A 33 -8.91 12.28 12.60
CA GLU A 33 -9.84 13.29 13.09
C GLU A 33 -11.09 12.67 13.72
N ILE A 34 -11.63 11.60 13.12
CA ILE A 34 -12.75 10.83 13.69
C ILE A 34 -12.34 10.18 15.02
N TYR A 35 -11.13 9.62 15.11
CA TYR A 35 -10.65 8.97 16.32
C TYR A 35 -10.50 9.96 17.49
N VAL A 36 -10.08 11.20 17.21
CA VAL A 36 -9.98 12.29 18.20
C VAL A 36 -11.37 12.92 18.51
N GLY A 37 -12.44 12.46 17.85
CA GLY A 37 -13.81 12.92 18.11
C GLY A 37 -14.22 14.18 17.35
N ARG A 38 -13.49 14.58 16.30
CA ARG A 38 -13.85 15.74 15.46
C ARG A 38 -14.87 15.36 14.38
N THR A 39 -15.77 16.29 14.06
CA THR A 39 -16.65 16.17 12.89
C THR A 39 -15.87 16.46 11.62
N VAL A 40 -15.79 15.49 10.71
CA VAL A 40 -14.96 15.59 9.50
C VAL A 40 -15.81 15.94 8.29
N THR A 41 -15.49 17.06 7.63
CA THR A 41 -16.11 17.45 6.36
C THR A 41 -15.13 17.19 5.20
N ILE A 42 -15.63 16.67 4.07
CA ILE A 42 -14.80 16.33 2.90
C ILE A 42 -13.88 17.49 2.44
N PRO A 43 -14.35 18.73 2.26
CA PRO A 43 -13.49 19.83 1.80
C PRO A 43 -12.39 20.19 2.80
N TYR A 44 -12.64 20.01 4.10
CA TYR A 44 -11.68 20.30 5.17
C TYR A 44 -10.46 19.37 5.09
N VAL A 45 -10.70 18.06 4.94
CA VAL A 45 -9.66 17.03 4.82
C VAL A 45 -8.77 17.29 3.60
N TYR A 46 -9.38 17.50 2.43
CA TYR A 46 -8.64 17.76 1.20
C TYR A 46 -7.90 19.10 1.23
N GLY A 47 -8.48 20.14 1.84
CA GLY A 47 -7.83 21.44 2.02
C GLY A 47 -6.56 21.34 2.87
N ARG A 48 -6.62 20.61 3.99
CA ARG A 48 -5.47 20.40 4.87
C ARG A 48 -4.37 19.54 4.22
N MET A 49 -4.78 18.57 3.42
CA MET A 49 -3.89 17.64 2.71
C MET A 49 -3.09 18.27 1.56
N ARG A 50 -3.62 19.31 0.91
CA ARG A 50 -2.97 19.97 -0.26
C ARG A 50 -1.51 20.37 -0.01
N GLY A 51 -1.17 20.84 1.20
CA GLY A 51 0.20 21.22 1.56
C GLY A 51 1.17 20.04 1.78
N ARG A 52 0.66 18.82 1.94
CA ARG A 52 1.47 17.62 2.25
C ARG A 52 1.52 16.59 1.12
N VAL A 53 0.82 16.83 -0.01
CA VAL A 53 0.82 15.92 -1.17
C VAL A 53 2.24 15.64 -1.65
N GLY A 54 3.10 16.67 -1.75
CA GLY A 54 4.49 16.48 -2.17
C GLY A 54 5.28 15.58 -1.22
N ALA A 55 5.08 15.72 0.10
CA ALA A 55 5.73 14.87 1.09
C ALA A 55 5.23 13.42 1.03
N LEU A 56 3.94 13.20 0.75
CA LEU A 56 3.36 11.86 0.57
C LEU A 56 3.85 11.19 -0.71
N VAL A 57 3.87 11.91 -1.83
CA VAL A 57 4.42 11.41 -3.09
C VAL A 57 5.89 11.05 -2.89
N LEU A 58 6.67 11.91 -2.23
CA LEU A 58 8.07 11.62 -1.91
C LEU A 58 8.22 10.41 -0.97
N LEU A 59 7.37 10.27 0.04
CA LEU A 59 7.36 9.11 0.93
C LEU A 59 7.10 7.81 0.15
N LEU A 60 6.04 7.77 -0.66
CA LEU A 60 5.70 6.59 -1.45
C LEU A 60 6.77 6.29 -2.49
N LEU A 61 7.37 7.32 -3.10
CA LEU A 61 8.48 7.19 -4.03
C LEU A 61 9.73 6.63 -3.33
N LEU A 62 10.05 7.07 -2.11
CA LEU A 62 11.17 6.54 -1.33
C LEU A 62 10.93 5.07 -0.94
N ILE A 63 9.71 4.72 -0.52
CA ILE A 63 9.34 3.32 -0.22
C ILE A 63 9.44 2.48 -1.49
N ALA A 64 8.89 2.95 -2.62
CA ALA A 64 8.95 2.28 -3.90
C ALA A 64 10.40 2.12 -4.39
N LEU A 65 11.26 3.13 -4.22
CA LEU A 65 12.68 3.05 -4.56
C LEU A 65 13.42 2.01 -3.71
N ARG A 66 13.16 1.95 -2.40
CA ARG A 66 13.77 0.95 -1.50
C ARG A 66 13.35 -0.47 -1.85
N LEU A 67 12.05 -0.70 -2.07
CA LEU A 67 11.54 -2.00 -2.48
C LEU A 67 12.00 -2.37 -3.90
N GLY A 68 11.98 -1.42 -4.82
CA GLY A 68 12.46 -1.59 -6.19
C GLY A 68 13.95 -1.92 -6.25
N ALA A 69 14.79 -1.22 -5.50
CA ALA A 69 16.22 -1.52 -5.40
C ALA A 69 16.46 -2.93 -4.84
N LEU A 70 15.71 -3.34 -3.81
CA LEU A 70 15.78 -4.69 -3.26
C LEU A 70 15.37 -5.75 -4.30
N CYS A 71 14.28 -5.51 -5.03
CA CYS A 71 13.83 -6.40 -6.11
C CYS A 71 14.84 -6.48 -7.25
N LEU A 72 15.48 -5.38 -7.63
CA LEU A 72 16.52 -5.34 -8.65
C LEU A 72 17.76 -6.13 -8.21
N LEU A 73 18.21 -5.95 -6.96
CA LEU A 73 19.31 -6.73 -6.40
C LEU A 73 18.97 -8.22 -6.34
N GLY A 74 17.75 -8.56 -5.93
CA GLY A 74 17.25 -9.94 -5.94
C GLY A 74 17.21 -10.55 -7.35
N ALA A 75 16.70 -9.81 -8.33
CA ALA A 75 16.67 -10.23 -9.73
C ALA A 75 18.09 -10.42 -10.29
N MET A 76 19.02 -9.53 -9.94
CA MET A 76 20.42 -9.64 -10.34
C MET A 76 21.09 -10.86 -9.69
N ALA A 77 20.79 -11.15 -8.42
CA ALA A 77 21.27 -12.35 -7.74
C ALA A 77 20.72 -13.65 -8.38
N ILE A 78 19.45 -13.66 -8.77
CA ILE A 78 18.82 -14.78 -9.51
C ILE A 78 19.44 -14.94 -10.90
N GLY A 79 19.65 -13.85 -11.62
CA GLY A 79 20.31 -13.87 -12.92
C GLY A 79 21.74 -14.40 -12.84
N LEU A 80 22.47 -14.02 -11.79
CA LEU A 80 23.82 -14.49 -11.53
C LEU A 80 23.84 -15.97 -11.16
N SER A 81 22.93 -16.45 -10.30
CA SER A 81 22.87 -17.88 -9.94
C SER A 81 22.58 -18.75 -11.17
N MET A 82 21.65 -18.32 -12.02
CA MET A 82 21.34 -19.00 -13.29
C MET A 82 22.50 -18.94 -14.29
N GLY A 83 23.21 -17.82 -14.37
CA GLY A 83 24.39 -17.66 -15.21
C GLY A 83 25.54 -18.60 -14.82
N LEU A 84 25.86 -18.64 -13.52
CA LEU A 84 26.91 -19.52 -12.97
C LEU A 84 26.55 -21.00 -13.07
N GLY A 85 25.27 -21.35 -12.94
CA GLY A 85 24.79 -22.72 -13.13
C GLY A 85 25.13 -23.32 -14.49
N ARG A 86 25.18 -22.50 -15.53
CA ARG A 86 25.55 -22.95 -16.88
C ARG A 86 27.03 -23.36 -17.01
N LEU A 87 27.88 -22.90 -16.10
CA LEU A 87 29.31 -23.18 -16.10
C LEU A 87 29.67 -24.47 -15.34
N GLY A 88 28.76 -25.00 -14.52
CA GLY A 88 29.00 -26.12 -13.59
C GLY A 88 28.80 -27.53 -14.17
N GLY A 89 28.82 -27.71 -15.49
CA GLY A 89 28.59 -29.02 -16.12
C GLY A 89 27.20 -29.59 -15.83
N ILE A 90 27.08 -30.90 -15.63
CA ILE A 90 25.78 -31.60 -15.49
C ILE A 90 25.09 -31.25 -14.15
N ALA A 91 25.85 -30.98 -13.09
CA ALA A 91 25.30 -30.62 -11.77
C ALA A 91 24.99 -29.12 -11.62
N GLY A 92 25.58 -28.27 -12.46
CA GLY A 92 25.46 -26.81 -12.40
C GLY A 92 24.01 -26.28 -12.50
N PRO A 93 23.18 -26.75 -13.45
CA PRO A 93 21.79 -26.33 -13.56
C PRO A 93 20.96 -26.65 -12.32
N ILE A 94 21.19 -27.82 -11.69
CA ILE A 94 20.45 -28.27 -10.50
C ILE A 94 20.75 -27.34 -9.33
N VAL A 95 22.03 -27.04 -9.10
CA VAL A 95 22.47 -26.13 -8.03
C VAL A 95 21.93 -24.72 -8.26
N ALA A 96 21.90 -24.24 -9.50
CA ALA A 96 21.37 -22.92 -9.84
C ALA A 96 19.86 -22.80 -9.62
N VAL A 97 19.09 -23.84 -9.93
CA VAL A 97 17.64 -23.86 -9.64
C VAL A 97 17.39 -23.81 -8.14
N LEU A 98 18.11 -24.62 -7.35
CA LEU A 98 17.98 -24.60 -5.89
C LEU A 98 18.38 -23.24 -5.29
N ALA A 99 19.49 -22.66 -5.74
CA ALA A 99 19.92 -21.33 -5.32
C ALA A 99 18.89 -20.26 -5.69
N THR A 100 18.32 -20.33 -6.89
CA THR A 100 17.26 -19.39 -7.33
C THR A 100 16.02 -19.50 -6.46
N LEU A 101 15.59 -20.71 -6.11
CA LEU A 101 14.44 -20.93 -5.24
C LEU A 101 14.67 -20.33 -3.84
N LEU A 102 15.86 -20.54 -3.27
CA LEU A 102 16.23 -20.00 -1.95
C LEU A 102 16.32 -18.46 -1.96
N ILE A 103 16.96 -17.88 -2.99
CA ILE A 103 17.05 -16.43 -3.15
C ILE A 103 15.65 -15.83 -3.34
N GLY A 104 14.81 -16.48 -4.17
CA GLY A 104 13.43 -16.05 -4.40
C GLY A 104 12.60 -16.06 -3.12
N LEU A 105 12.65 -17.15 -2.35
CA LEU A 105 11.94 -17.27 -1.08
C LEU A 105 12.42 -16.23 -0.06
N ALA A 106 13.74 -16.04 0.05
CA ALA A 106 14.32 -15.02 0.93
C ALA A 106 13.89 -13.61 0.50
N LEU A 107 13.90 -13.31 -0.81
CA LEU A 107 13.47 -12.03 -1.35
C LEU A 107 12.01 -11.74 -1.01
N VAL A 108 11.11 -12.72 -1.23
CA VAL A 108 9.69 -12.59 -0.88
C VAL A 108 9.53 -12.31 0.61
N GLY A 109 10.24 -13.05 1.47
CA GLY A 109 10.21 -12.83 2.91
C GLY A 109 10.67 -11.43 3.32
N VAL A 110 11.78 -10.93 2.75
CA VAL A 110 12.32 -9.59 3.07
C VAL A 110 11.39 -8.48 2.56
N VAL A 111 10.88 -8.60 1.33
CA VAL A 111 9.91 -7.63 0.76
C VAL A 111 8.67 -7.56 1.63
N MET A 112 8.14 -8.72 2.04
CA MET A 112 6.98 -8.81 2.89
C MET A 112 7.23 -8.18 4.27
N LEU A 113 8.38 -8.46 4.90
CA LEU A 113 8.76 -7.83 6.17
C LEU A 113 8.89 -6.31 6.04
N MET A 114 9.47 -5.80 4.94
CA MET A 114 9.55 -4.37 4.69
C MET A 114 8.18 -3.73 4.51
N MET A 115 7.27 -4.37 3.76
CA MET A 115 5.90 -3.88 3.60
C MET A 115 5.18 -3.76 4.94
N LEU A 116 5.31 -4.77 5.80
CA LEU A 116 4.72 -4.74 7.14
C LEU A 116 5.32 -3.63 8.01
N ARG A 117 6.64 -3.44 7.95
CA ARG A 117 7.33 -2.39 8.71
C ARG A 117 7.02 -0.97 8.22
N TYR A 118 6.64 -0.80 6.97
CA TYR A 118 6.30 0.51 6.40
C TYR A 118 4.80 0.81 6.43
N GLY A 119 3.96 -0.12 6.89
CA GLY A 119 2.50 0.00 6.87
C GLY A 119 1.95 1.26 7.56
N VAL A 120 2.58 1.73 8.64
CA VAL A 120 2.13 2.92 9.38
C VAL A 120 2.91 4.20 9.03
N ALA A 121 3.70 4.19 7.95
CA ALA A 121 4.51 5.34 7.55
C ALA A 121 3.67 6.53 7.08
N VAL A 122 2.54 6.26 6.42
CA VAL A 122 1.62 7.31 5.99
C VAL A 122 0.95 8.00 7.19
N PRO A 123 0.35 7.27 8.16
CA PRO A 123 -0.10 7.86 9.42
C PRO A 123 0.99 8.68 10.13
N ALA A 124 2.21 8.16 10.26
CA ALA A 124 3.30 8.88 10.91
C ALA A 124 3.65 10.21 10.20
N LEU A 125 3.67 10.23 8.86
CA LEU A 125 3.92 11.46 8.11
C LEU A 125 2.77 12.46 8.23
N VAL A 126 1.54 11.99 8.08
CA VAL A 126 0.34 12.82 8.01
C VAL A 126 -0.05 13.38 9.38
N LEU A 127 0.20 12.64 10.46
CA LEU A 127 -0.23 13.01 11.80
C LEU A 127 0.88 13.70 12.57
N GLU A 128 2.09 13.14 12.59
CA GLU A 128 3.22 13.74 13.30
C GLU A 128 3.92 14.85 12.49
N GLY A 129 3.54 15.06 11.23
CA GLY A 129 4.13 16.11 10.38
C GLY A 129 5.61 15.89 10.05
N LEU A 130 6.07 14.64 10.14
CA LEU A 130 7.47 14.28 9.94
C LEU A 130 7.90 14.37 8.47
N SER A 131 9.19 14.62 8.26
CA SER A 131 9.81 14.44 6.94
C SER A 131 9.73 12.96 6.49
N PRO A 132 9.64 12.66 5.18
CA PRO A 132 9.46 11.30 4.66
C PRO A 132 10.45 10.25 5.20
N GLY A 133 11.74 10.60 5.30
CA GLY A 133 12.75 9.69 5.84
C GLY A 133 12.54 9.35 7.32
N ARG A 134 12.19 10.35 8.14
CA ARG A 134 11.87 10.16 9.56
C ARG A 134 10.56 9.40 9.76
N ALA A 135 9.56 9.63 8.91
CA ALA A 135 8.30 8.88 8.95
C ALA A 135 8.52 7.38 8.72
N ILE A 136 9.45 7.00 7.84
CA ILE A 136 9.81 5.59 7.64
C ILE A 136 10.49 4.99 8.88
N GLN A 137 11.46 5.70 9.46
CA GLN A 137 12.14 5.24 10.68
C GLN A 137 11.14 5.05 11.82
N ARG A 138 10.27 6.05 12.01
CA ARG A 138 9.18 6.03 12.97
C ARG A 138 8.24 4.84 12.78
N SER A 139 7.87 4.55 11.53
CA SER A 139 7.03 3.40 11.20
C SER A 139 7.67 2.06 11.57
N VAL A 140 8.98 1.94 11.32
CA VAL A 140 9.74 0.75 11.72
C VAL A 140 9.73 0.59 13.23
N ASP A 141 9.88 1.67 13.99
CA ASP A 141 9.92 1.63 15.45
C ASP A 141 8.56 1.26 16.05
N LEU A 142 7.48 1.91 15.61
CA LEU A 142 6.11 1.62 16.08
C LEU A 142 5.63 0.20 15.75
N THR A 143 6.15 -0.40 14.67
CA THR A 143 5.79 -1.77 14.26
C THR A 143 6.65 -2.86 14.90
N ARG A 144 7.69 -2.50 15.69
CA ARG A 144 8.49 -3.47 16.43
C ARG A 144 7.60 -4.26 17.40
N GLY A 145 7.70 -5.59 17.36
CA GLY A 145 6.90 -6.48 18.21
C GLY A 145 5.43 -6.66 17.81
N ARG A 146 4.93 -5.96 16.78
CA ARG A 146 3.51 -6.01 16.36
C ARG A 146 3.28 -6.45 14.91
N LEU A 147 4.32 -6.94 14.25
CA LEU A 147 4.27 -7.39 12.85
C LEU A 147 3.16 -8.42 12.59
N GLY A 148 2.86 -9.31 13.54
CA GLY A 148 1.78 -10.28 13.39
C GLY A 148 0.39 -9.64 13.28
N ARG A 149 0.12 -8.57 14.05
CA ARG A 149 -1.16 -7.83 13.96
C ARG A 149 -1.28 -7.08 12.65
N VAL A 150 -0.20 -6.41 12.23
CA VAL A 150 -0.15 -5.73 10.93
C VAL A 150 -0.32 -6.73 9.79
N PHE A 151 0.33 -7.89 9.88
CA PHE A 151 0.21 -8.96 8.89
C PHE A 151 -1.20 -9.49 8.78
N LEU A 152 -1.84 -9.84 9.91
CA LEU A 152 -3.22 -10.30 9.92
C LEU A 152 -4.17 -9.25 9.37
N LEU A 153 -3.96 -7.98 9.69
CA LEU A 153 -4.78 -6.88 9.16
C LEU A 153 -4.64 -6.76 7.64
N VAL A 154 -3.41 -6.73 7.13
CA VAL A 154 -3.13 -6.66 5.69
C VAL A 154 -3.68 -7.89 4.99
N LEU A 155 -3.50 -9.09 5.56
CA LEU A 155 -4.04 -10.34 5.04
C LEU A 155 -5.57 -10.30 4.95
N CYS A 156 -6.25 -10.00 6.05
CA CYS A 156 -7.72 -9.89 6.08
C CYS A 156 -8.22 -8.84 5.09
N SER A 157 -7.58 -7.67 5.05
CA SER A 157 -7.96 -6.61 4.12
C SER A 157 -7.78 -7.04 2.66
N THR A 158 -6.69 -7.74 2.36
CA THR A 158 -6.40 -8.23 1.01
C THR A 158 -7.40 -9.30 0.60
N LEU A 159 -7.75 -10.21 1.51
CA LEU A 159 -8.79 -11.22 1.28
C LEU A 159 -10.15 -10.58 1.00
N VAL A 160 -10.53 -9.55 1.75
CA VAL A 160 -11.79 -8.80 1.52
C VAL A 160 -11.79 -8.11 0.15
N THR A 161 -10.67 -7.47 -0.23
CA THR A 161 -10.55 -6.85 -1.56
C THR A 161 -10.62 -7.88 -2.68
N TYR A 162 -9.93 -9.04 -2.54
CA TYR A 162 -10.03 -10.10 -3.54
C TYR A 162 -11.42 -10.72 -3.62
N ALA A 163 -12.11 -10.90 -2.49
CA ALA A 163 -13.49 -11.37 -2.47
C ALA A 163 -14.41 -10.39 -3.22
N ALA A 164 -14.25 -9.08 -3.01
CA ALA A 164 -14.98 -8.06 -3.75
C ALA A 164 -14.67 -8.11 -5.26
N LEU A 165 -13.40 -8.22 -5.64
CA LEU A 165 -13.02 -8.36 -7.06
C LEU A 165 -13.66 -9.60 -7.69
N MET A 166 -13.59 -10.75 -7.03
CA MET A 166 -14.23 -11.99 -7.52
C MET A 166 -15.75 -11.86 -7.62
N LEU A 167 -16.39 -11.16 -6.68
CA LEU A 167 -17.83 -10.95 -6.68
C LEU A 167 -18.29 -9.99 -7.79
N PHE A 168 -17.63 -8.85 -7.93
CA PHE A 168 -18.06 -7.78 -8.85
C PHE A 168 -17.49 -7.93 -10.26
N GLN A 169 -16.26 -8.42 -10.42
CA GLN A 169 -15.59 -8.56 -11.72
C GLN A 169 -15.63 -10.00 -12.24
N GLY A 170 -15.60 -10.99 -11.34
CA GLY A 170 -15.54 -12.42 -11.70
C GLY A 170 -16.59 -12.90 -12.70
N PRO A 171 -17.89 -12.57 -12.56
CA PRO A 171 -18.92 -12.98 -13.50
C PRO A 171 -18.65 -12.50 -14.93
N PHE A 172 -18.17 -11.25 -15.07
CA PHE A 172 -17.88 -10.66 -16.37
C PHE A 172 -16.62 -11.26 -17.01
N ILE A 173 -15.58 -11.54 -16.22
CA ILE A 173 -14.39 -12.24 -16.72
C ILE A 173 -14.76 -13.65 -17.18
N GLY A 174 -15.56 -14.38 -16.40
CA GLY A 174 -16.01 -15.73 -16.77
C GLY A 174 -16.80 -15.74 -18.08
N LEU A 175 -17.72 -14.78 -18.25
CA LEU A 175 -18.47 -14.62 -19.50
C LEU A 175 -17.57 -14.20 -20.66
N ALA A 176 -16.62 -13.28 -20.44
CA ALA A 176 -15.69 -12.84 -21.48
C ALA A 176 -14.75 -13.97 -21.94
N LEU A 177 -14.33 -14.85 -21.03
CA LEU A 177 -13.56 -16.06 -21.35
C LEU A 177 -14.36 -17.04 -22.20
N TYR A 178 -15.66 -17.20 -21.91
CA TYR A 178 -16.55 -18.07 -22.68
C TYR A 178 -16.78 -17.57 -24.12
N VAL A 179 -17.00 -16.26 -24.28
CA VAL A 179 -17.27 -15.64 -25.59
C VAL A 179 -15.97 -15.38 -26.38
N GLY A 180 -14.84 -15.25 -25.69
CA GLY A 180 -13.53 -14.92 -26.26
C GLY A 180 -13.28 -13.41 -26.28
N PHE A 181 -12.13 -12.97 -25.75
CA PHE A 181 -11.79 -11.55 -25.60
C PHE A 181 -11.63 -10.79 -26.92
N GLU A 182 -11.25 -11.50 -27.99
CA GLU A 182 -11.07 -10.95 -29.34
C GLU A 182 -12.41 -10.55 -30.00
N THR A 183 -13.53 -11.00 -29.44
CA THR A 183 -14.85 -10.59 -29.91
C THR A 183 -15.24 -9.22 -29.34
N ALA A 184 -16.01 -8.44 -30.11
CA ALA A 184 -16.53 -7.15 -29.64
C ALA A 184 -17.33 -7.31 -28.32
N GLN A 185 -18.09 -8.41 -28.20
CA GLN A 185 -18.87 -8.73 -27.00
C GLN A 185 -17.98 -9.09 -25.80
N GLY A 186 -16.93 -9.90 -25.99
CA GLY A 186 -15.95 -10.22 -24.94
C GLY A 186 -15.18 -8.99 -24.46
N SER A 187 -14.81 -8.09 -25.37
CA SER A 187 -14.20 -6.80 -25.03
C SER A 187 -15.11 -5.92 -24.19
N TRP A 188 -16.41 -5.82 -24.53
CA TRP A 188 -17.37 -5.04 -23.75
C TRP A 188 -17.60 -5.63 -22.35
N LEU A 189 -17.69 -6.96 -22.25
CA LEU A 189 -17.78 -7.66 -20.97
C LEU A 189 -16.56 -7.40 -20.08
N ASN A 190 -15.35 -7.39 -20.67
CA ASN A 190 -14.13 -7.06 -19.93
C ASN A 190 -14.17 -5.64 -19.35
N ILE A 191 -14.57 -4.65 -20.17
CA ILE A 191 -14.69 -3.25 -19.74
C ILE A 191 -15.71 -3.11 -18.60
N ILE A 192 -16.90 -3.69 -18.74
CA ILE A 192 -17.94 -3.65 -17.71
C ILE A 192 -17.47 -4.35 -16.42
N GLY A 193 -16.76 -5.48 -16.57
CA GLY A 193 -16.13 -6.18 -15.46
C GLY A 193 -15.10 -5.32 -14.73
N ALA A 194 -14.23 -4.63 -15.47
CA ALA A 194 -13.22 -3.74 -14.90
C ALA A 194 -13.85 -2.56 -14.14
N VAL A 195 -14.91 -1.96 -14.67
CA VAL A 195 -15.66 -0.89 -13.99
C VAL A 195 -16.30 -1.41 -12.71
N SER A 196 -16.98 -2.56 -12.78
CA SER A 196 -17.63 -3.20 -11.62
C SER A 196 -16.61 -3.58 -10.54
N GLY A 197 -15.47 -4.16 -10.94
CA GLY A 197 -14.36 -4.48 -10.04
C GLY A 197 -13.77 -3.23 -9.38
N THR A 198 -13.67 -2.11 -10.11
CA THR A 198 -13.19 -0.84 -9.56
C THR A 198 -14.13 -0.31 -8.47
N ILE A 199 -15.45 -0.48 -8.62
CA ILE A 199 -16.42 -0.14 -7.57
C ILE A 199 -16.18 -0.99 -6.33
N GLY A 200 -16.03 -2.31 -6.48
CA GLY A 200 -15.71 -3.22 -5.38
C GLY A 200 -14.39 -2.88 -4.67
N ALA A 201 -13.35 -2.54 -5.44
CA ALA A 201 -12.06 -2.11 -4.89
C ALA A 201 -12.18 -0.78 -4.13
N THR A 202 -12.96 0.18 -4.65
CA THR A 202 -13.16 1.49 -4.03
C THR A 202 -13.83 1.36 -2.65
N LEU A 203 -14.76 0.42 -2.50
CA LEU A 203 -15.44 0.16 -1.23
C LEU A 203 -14.54 -0.55 -0.20
N THR A 204 -13.63 -1.39 -0.67
CA THR A 204 -12.77 -2.20 0.22
C THR A 204 -11.45 -1.52 0.59
N THR A 205 -10.95 -0.62 -0.26
CA THR A 205 -9.67 0.10 -0.02
C THR A 205 -9.60 0.80 1.35
N PRO A 206 -10.65 1.49 1.84
CA PRO A 206 -10.60 2.17 3.14
C PRO A 206 -10.36 1.22 4.32
N PHE A 207 -10.75 -0.06 4.21
CA PHE A 207 -10.60 -1.04 5.29
C PHE A 207 -9.14 -1.19 5.73
N MET A 208 -8.21 -1.26 4.76
CA MET A 208 -6.78 -1.34 5.06
C MET A 208 -6.27 -0.09 5.76
N ILE A 209 -6.67 1.10 5.27
CA ILE A 209 -6.18 2.39 5.76
C ILE A 209 -6.68 2.65 7.19
N ILE A 210 -7.98 2.42 7.43
CA ILE A 210 -8.59 2.53 8.75
C ILE A 210 -7.87 1.60 9.73
N GLY A 211 -7.66 0.35 9.32
CA GLY A 211 -6.97 -0.64 10.13
C GLY A 211 -5.54 -0.23 10.51
N LEU A 212 -4.77 0.28 9.55
CA LEU A 212 -3.40 0.75 9.79
C LEU A 212 -3.37 1.99 10.70
N ALA A 213 -4.32 2.91 10.54
CA ALA A 213 -4.46 4.07 11.42
C ALA A 213 -4.79 3.65 12.87
N LEU A 214 -5.69 2.67 13.06
CA LEU A 214 -5.99 2.14 14.40
C LEU A 214 -4.78 1.45 15.04
N ILE A 215 -4.00 0.67 14.27
CA ILE A 215 -2.75 0.08 14.78
C ILE A 215 -1.77 1.18 15.18
N TYR A 216 -1.68 2.26 14.42
CA TYR A 216 -0.84 3.41 14.76
C TYR A 216 -1.27 4.06 16.09
N TYR A 217 -2.57 4.24 16.34
CA TYR A 217 -3.05 4.75 17.63
C TYR A 217 -2.84 3.76 18.78
N ASP A 218 -3.13 2.47 18.60
CA ASP A 218 -2.80 1.43 19.61
C ASP A 218 -1.29 1.41 19.90
N ALA A 219 -0.47 1.73 18.89
CA ALA A 219 0.97 1.85 19.06
C ALA A 219 1.37 2.98 19.98
N ARG A 220 0.91 4.20 19.70
CA ARG A 220 1.21 5.39 20.50
C ARG A 220 0.58 5.34 21.90
N ILE A 221 -0.64 4.83 22.04
CA ILE A 221 -1.28 4.72 23.36
C ILE A 221 -0.46 3.82 24.28
N ARG A 222 0.01 2.66 23.77
CA ARG A 222 0.77 1.70 24.59
C ARG A 222 2.20 2.11 24.88
N GLU A 223 2.91 2.68 23.90
CA GLU A 223 4.35 2.98 24.03
C GLU A 223 4.63 4.40 24.50
N GLU A 224 3.73 5.34 24.27
CA GLU A 224 3.97 6.77 24.50
C GLU A 224 2.98 7.37 25.50
N GLY A 225 1.98 6.60 25.94
CA GLY A 225 0.96 7.11 26.86
C GLY A 225 0.10 8.21 26.23
N PHE A 226 -0.17 8.13 24.92
CA PHE A 226 -0.98 9.12 24.19
C PHE A 226 -2.34 9.41 24.86
N ASP A 227 -2.90 8.45 25.60
CA ASP A 227 -4.13 8.64 26.38
C ASP A 227 -3.97 9.69 27.51
N LEU A 228 -2.77 9.80 28.10
CA LEU A 228 -2.45 10.83 29.09
C LEU A 228 -2.36 12.21 28.43
N GLU A 229 -1.77 12.30 27.23
CA GLU A 229 -1.72 13.55 26.46
C GLU A 229 -3.13 14.05 26.14
N LEU A 230 -4.03 13.16 25.72
CA LEU A 230 -5.44 13.48 25.45
C LEU A 230 -6.18 13.92 26.72
N THR A 231 -5.95 13.24 27.85
CA THR A 231 -6.58 13.57 29.13
C THR A 231 -6.08 14.92 29.67
N LEU A 232 -4.78 15.19 29.56
CA LEU A 232 -4.19 16.49 29.95
C LEU A 232 -4.70 17.63 29.07
N ALA A 233 -4.79 17.43 27.75
CA ALA A 233 -5.36 18.43 26.85
C ALA A 233 -6.82 18.74 27.18
N ALA A 234 -7.63 17.70 27.49
CA ALA A 234 -9.02 17.89 27.90
C ALA A 234 -9.16 18.66 29.23
N LEU A 235 -8.21 18.51 30.16
CA LEU A 235 -8.21 19.18 31.46
C LEU A 235 -7.72 20.63 31.39
N ASP A 236 -6.74 20.94 30.54
CA ASP A 236 -6.19 22.30 30.42
C ASP A 236 -7.14 23.28 29.72
N GLY A 237 -8.29 22.82 29.22
CA GLY A 237 -9.16 23.60 28.33
C GLY A 237 -8.46 24.05 27.04
N ALA A 238 -7.22 23.59 26.85
CA ALA A 238 -6.51 23.65 25.60
C ALA A 238 -7.30 22.78 24.63
N ASP A 239 -7.74 23.37 23.53
CA ASP A 239 -8.33 22.62 22.44
C ASP A 239 -7.42 21.40 22.18
N PRO A 240 -7.92 20.15 22.22
CA PRO A 240 -7.14 18.95 21.92
C PRO A 240 -6.51 18.97 20.49
N ALA A 241 -6.65 20.08 19.75
CA ALA A 241 -6.08 20.44 18.46
C ALA A 241 -4.55 20.66 18.39
N ARG A 242 -3.84 20.80 19.52
CA ARG A 242 -2.43 21.28 19.51
C ARG A 242 -1.38 20.27 20.00
N VAL A 243 -1.78 19.03 20.31
CA VAL A 243 -0.90 17.93 20.74
C VAL A 243 -0.91 16.83 19.68
#